data_AF-A0A6I1ZUF6-F1
#
_entry.id   AF-A0A6I1ZUF6-F1
#
_cell.length_a   1.000
_cell.length_b   1.000
_cell.length_c   1.000
_cell.angle_alpha   90.00
_cell.angle_beta   90.00
_cell.angle_gamma   90.00
#
_symmetry.space_group_name_H-M   'P 1'
#
loop_
_entity.id
_entity.type
_entity.pdbx_description
1 polymer ?
#
loop_
_entity_poly.entity_id
_entity_poly.type
_entity_poly.pdbx_seq_one_letter_code
_entity_poly.pdbx_strand_id
1 'polypeptide(L)'
;IKEDVSRTIEFYNTNNPETPLAATLPVWTSGELANEAEQCQVLSDGLNRPVLPLPSPFESPDGLDPNRYMANMGLVLKKMSPSNGTGLSVNSLNILPTVYQPEPISLTRVLAVPGAVIAVSLLLFLALMTQSTSADITETQDQLNTTNQLLQQKMAQRQQYIDAMAELQLKVTSAETSGGNFAAAVSNLEVRSEKVNGNLEVTVNSLPETVSLTSISHTSNALTIKGQAPSEEDFLSYLRELEASERFSSITITNLRITAQDNIDFSVILGVGG
;
A
#
# COMPACT_ATOMS: atom_id res chain seq x y z
N ILE A 1 -33.87 -13.00 94.31
CA ILE A 1 -33.07 -13.72 93.27
C ILE A 1 -33.33 -15.22 93.29
N LYS A 2 -32.83 -16.02 94.26
CA LYS A 2 -33.07 -17.50 94.28
C LYS A 2 -34.54 -17.85 94.08
N GLU A 3 -35.39 -17.33 94.95
CA GLU A 3 -36.83 -17.57 94.93
C GLU A 3 -37.48 -17.14 93.60
N ASP A 4 -37.06 -16.00 93.04
CA ASP A 4 -37.60 -15.49 91.77
C ASP A 4 -37.17 -16.35 90.58
N VAL A 5 -35.91 -16.82 90.58
CA VAL A 5 -35.39 -17.72 89.54
C VAL A 5 -36.06 -19.09 89.66
N SER A 6 -36.20 -19.64 90.88
CA SER A 6 -36.93 -20.90 91.12
C SER A 6 -38.37 -20.81 90.63
N ARG A 7 -39.09 -19.72 90.98
CA ARG A 7 -40.46 -19.48 90.53
C ARG A 7 -40.55 -19.35 89.00
N THR A 8 -39.57 -18.70 88.38
CA THR A 8 -39.53 -18.55 86.91
C THR A 8 -39.31 -19.90 86.22
N ILE A 9 -38.41 -20.74 86.76
CA ILE A 9 -38.15 -22.10 86.24
C ILE A 9 -39.38 -22.98 86.43
N GLU A 10 -40.01 -22.94 87.61
CA GLU A 10 -41.25 -23.67 87.89
C GLU A 10 -42.36 -23.23 86.93
N PHE A 11 -42.59 -21.93 86.79
CA PHE A 11 -43.56 -21.37 85.86
C PHE A 11 -43.29 -21.84 84.42
N TYR A 12 -42.04 -21.82 83.96
CA TYR A 12 -41.71 -22.33 82.63
C TYR A 12 -42.02 -23.83 82.50
N ASN A 13 -41.58 -24.65 83.45
CA ASN A 13 -41.75 -26.11 83.40
C ASN A 13 -43.22 -26.53 83.47
N THR A 14 -44.03 -25.86 84.31
CA THR A 14 -45.47 -26.12 84.40
C THR A 14 -46.19 -25.80 83.10
N ASN A 15 -45.78 -24.73 82.39
CA ASN A 15 -46.36 -24.36 81.10
C ASN A 15 -45.78 -25.14 79.92
N ASN A 16 -44.66 -25.85 80.10
CA ASN A 16 -43.97 -26.63 79.05
C ASN A 16 -43.65 -28.06 79.53
N PRO A 17 -44.68 -28.87 79.86
CA PRO A 17 -44.49 -30.18 80.50
C PRO A 17 -43.76 -31.21 79.61
N GLU A 18 -43.86 -31.08 78.29
CA GLU A 18 -43.19 -31.95 77.33
C GLU A 18 -41.67 -31.68 77.23
N THR A 19 -41.23 -30.46 77.59
CA THR A 19 -39.83 -30.03 77.47
C THR A 19 -39.40 -29.19 78.67
N PRO A 20 -39.43 -29.74 79.90
CA PRO A 20 -39.00 -29.02 81.08
C PRO A 20 -37.49 -28.74 81.04
N LEU A 21 -37.07 -27.65 81.67
CA LEU A 21 -35.67 -27.26 81.79
C LEU A 21 -34.90 -28.28 82.64
N ALA A 22 -33.98 -28.98 82.01
CA ALA A 22 -33.18 -30.03 82.63
C ALA A 22 -32.40 -29.53 83.85
N ALA A 23 -32.44 -30.30 84.94
CA ALA A 23 -31.48 -30.36 86.06
C ALA A 23 -30.19 -29.55 85.88
N THR A 24 -29.48 -29.96 84.83
CA THR A 24 -28.09 -29.63 84.54
C THR A 24 -27.93 -28.39 83.66
N LEU A 25 -29.02 -27.80 83.18
CA LEU A 25 -28.96 -26.61 82.35
C LEU A 25 -28.47 -25.42 83.19
N PRO A 26 -27.36 -24.77 82.81
CA PRO A 26 -26.80 -23.67 83.59
C PRO A 26 -27.71 -22.43 83.54
N VAL A 27 -27.77 -21.73 84.66
CA VAL A 27 -28.28 -20.36 84.72
C VAL A 27 -27.13 -19.42 84.38
N TRP A 28 -27.24 -18.73 83.26
CA TRP A 28 -26.26 -17.74 82.84
C TRP A 28 -26.50 -16.40 83.50
N THR A 29 -25.47 -15.81 84.10
CA THR A 29 -25.52 -14.51 84.75
C THR A 29 -24.78 -13.44 83.93
N SER A 30 -25.29 -12.22 83.97
CA SER A 30 -24.61 -11.03 83.43
C SER A 30 -24.91 -9.85 84.37
N GLY A 31 -24.27 -8.71 84.14
CA GLY A 31 -24.33 -7.57 85.05
C GLY A 31 -23.46 -7.77 86.30
N GLU A 32 -23.76 -7.03 87.36
CA GLU A 32 -22.92 -6.98 88.57
C GLU A 32 -22.82 -8.35 89.27
N LEU A 33 -23.91 -9.11 89.33
CA LEU A 33 -23.96 -10.43 89.95
C LEU A 33 -22.93 -11.41 89.36
N ALA A 34 -22.65 -11.32 88.05
CA ALA A 34 -21.70 -12.21 87.38
C ALA A 34 -20.25 -12.02 87.84
N ASN A 35 -19.93 -10.91 88.51
CA ASN A 35 -18.63 -10.65 89.11
C ASN A 35 -18.53 -11.10 90.57
N GLU A 36 -19.65 -11.49 91.19
CA GLU A 36 -19.73 -11.85 92.60
C GLU A 36 -19.77 -13.38 92.74
N ALA A 37 -18.59 -14.01 92.64
CA ALA A 37 -18.44 -15.46 92.63
C ALA A 37 -19.07 -16.15 93.85
N GLU A 38 -18.93 -15.56 95.05
CA GLU A 38 -19.53 -16.09 96.28
C GLU A 38 -21.07 -16.08 96.22
N GLN A 39 -21.66 -15.01 95.69
CA GLN A 39 -23.12 -14.93 95.53
C GLN A 39 -23.63 -15.86 94.44
N CYS A 40 -22.89 -16.01 93.35
CA CYS A 40 -23.17 -17.01 92.31
C CYS A 40 -23.14 -18.43 92.89
N GLN A 41 -22.18 -18.74 93.77
CA GLN A 41 -22.10 -20.05 94.44
C GLN A 41 -23.29 -20.30 95.37
N VAL A 42 -23.64 -19.32 96.23
CA VAL A 42 -24.82 -19.42 97.10
C VAL A 42 -26.10 -19.63 96.29
N LEU A 43 -26.22 -18.95 95.14
CA LEU A 43 -27.35 -19.13 94.23
C LEU A 43 -27.35 -20.52 93.58
N SER A 44 -26.18 -21.01 93.14
CA SER A 44 -25.99 -22.34 92.57
C SER A 44 -26.40 -23.45 93.54
N ASP A 45 -25.90 -23.40 94.77
CA ASP A 45 -26.23 -24.35 95.84
C ASP A 45 -27.73 -24.26 96.19
N GLY A 46 -28.25 -23.03 96.25
CA GLY A 46 -29.65 -22.77 96.54
C GLY A 46 -30.61 -23.31 95.46
N LEU A 47 -30.19 -23.31 94.19
CA LEU A 47 -30.97 -23.79 93.05
C LEU A 47 -30.74 -25.28 92.75
N ASN A 48 -29.69 -25.88 93.31
CA ASN A 48 -29.15 -27.20 92.91
C ASN A 48 -28.83 -27.28 91.42
N ARG A 49 -28.34 -26.18 90.83
CA ARG A 49 -28.01 -26.08 89.39
C ARG A 49 -26.79 -25.18 89.15
N PRO A 50 -26.00 -25.42 88.09
CA PRO A 50 -24.87 -24.56 87.79
C PRO A 50 -25.30 -23.12 87.53
N VAL A 51 -24.61 -22.16 88.14
CA VAL A 51 -24.74 -20.73 87.85
C VAL A 51 -23.39 -20.27 87.30
N LEU A 52 -23.38 -19.76 86.07
CA LEU A 52 -22.14 -19.42 85.35
C LEU A 52 -22.24 -18.02 84.75
N PRO A 53 -21.15 -17.24 84.71
CA PRO A 53 -21.13 -15.98 83.98
C PRO A 53 -21.29 -16.24 82.48
N LEU A 54 -22.13 -15.44 81.83
CA LEU A 54 -22.35 -15.53 80.40
C LEU A 54 -21.05 -15.16 79.65
N PRO A 55 -20.53 -16.02 78.77
CA PRO A 55 -19.28 -15.75 78.08
C PRO A 55 -19.39 -14.51 77.19
N SER A 56 -18.37 -13.66 77.23
CA SER A 56 -18.28 -12.48 76.37
C SER A 56 -18.10 -12.90 74.90
N PRO A 57 -18.85 -12.31 73.96
CA PRO A 57 -18.66 -12.54 72.53
C PRO A 57 -17.43 -11.81 71.96
N PHE A 58 -16.80 -10.93 72.74
CA PHE A 58 -15.65 -10.12 72.33
C PHE A 58 -14.50 -10.22 73.33
N GLU A 59 -13.26 -10.11 72.84
CA GLU A 59 -12.10 -9.83 73.67
C GLU A 59 -12.25 -8.44 74.29
N SER A 60 -12.16 -8.37 75.63
CA SER A 60 -12.31 -7.10 76.36
C SER A 60 -10.95 -6.49 76.67
N PRO A 61 -10.74 -5.20 76.41
CA PRO A 61 -9.50 -4.51 76.78
C PRO A 61 -9.38 -4.40 78.31
N ASP A 62 -8.14 -4.24 78.78
CA ASP A 62 -7.85 -4.07 80.20
C ASP A 62 -8.65 -2.92 80.82
N GLY A 63 -9.29 -3.18 81.96
CA GLY A 63 -10.11 -2.21 82.69
C GLY A 63 -11.57 -2.12 82.24
N LEU A 64 -12.00 -2.85 81.20
CA LEU A 64 -13.41 -2.96 80.83
C LEU A 64 -14.01 -4.28 81.33
N ASP A 65 -15.08 -4.18 82.10
CA ASP A 65 -15.82 -5.34 82.61
C ASP A 65 -16.87 -5.82 81.59
N PRO A 66 -16.65 -6.97 80.90
CA PRO A 66 -17.60 -7.48 79.91
C PRO A 66 -18.96 -7.85 80.50
N ASN A 67 -19.01 -8.28 81.76
CA ASN A 67 -20.25 -8.73 82.38
C ASN A 67 -21.25 -7.58 82.53
N ARG A 68 -20.77 -6.37 82.85
CA ARG A 68 -21.61 -5.16 82.96
C ARG A 68 -22.18 -4.67 81.63
N TYR A 69 -21.48 -4.90 80.51
CA TYR A 69 -21.83 -4.31 79.21
C TYR A 69 -22.40 -5.31 78.21
N MET A 70 -22.84 -6.48 78.66
CA MET A 70 -23.34 -7.54 77.79
C MET A 70 -24.48 -7.10 76.86
N ALA A 71 -25.41 -6.26 77.35
CA ALA A 71 -26.48 -5.69 76.53
C ALA A 71 -25.93 -4.80 75.40
N ASN A 72 -24.93 -3.97 75.71
CA ASN A 72 -24.28 -3.08 74.73
C ASN A 72 -23.54 -3.90 73.67
N MET A 73 -22.85 -4.97 74.08
CA MET A 73 -22.19 -5.90 73.17
C MET A 73 -23.20 -6.57 72.22
N GLY A 74 -24.39 -6.95 72.72
CA GLY A 74 -25.49 -7.43 71.88
C GLY A 74 -25.95 -6.42 70.83
N LEU A 75 -26.00 -5.12 71.18
CA LEU A 75 -26.33 -4.04 70.23
C LEU A 75 -25.25 -3.85 69.16
N VAL A 76 -23.98 -4.05 69.51
CA VAL A 76 -22.86 -3.98 68.57
C VAL A 76 -22.93 -5.16 67.59
N LEU A 77 -23.17 -6.38 68.08
CA LEU A 77 -23.35 -7.57 67.23
C LEU A 77 -24.51 -7.39 66.23
N LYS A 78 -25.58 -6.71 66.63
CA LYS A 78 -26.68 -6.34 65.73
C LYS A 78 -26.21 -5.45 64.57
N LYS A 79 -25.29 -4.51 64.80
CA LYS A 79 -24.74 -3.62 63.75
C LYS A 79 -23.77 -4.35 62.82
N MET A 80 -23.02 -5.32 63.34
CA MET A 80 -22.01 -6.08 62.58
C MET A 80 -22.59 -7.27 61.80
N SER A 81 -23.84 -7.64 62.06
CA SER A 81 -24.48 -8.78 61.40
C SER A 81 -24.55 -8.56 59.88
N PRO A 82 -24.16 -9.56 59.05
CA PRO A 82 -24.23 -9.45 57.60
C PRO A 82 -25.67 -9.16 57.14
N SER A 83 -25.83 -8.22 56.20
CA SER A 83 -27.14 -7.88 55.61
C SER A 83 -27.78 -9.04 54.81
N ASN A 84 -27.09 -10.17 54.71
CA ASN A 84 -27.39 -11.29 53.81
C ASN A 84 -28.42 -12.28 54.40
N GLY A 85 -29.02 -11.97 55.55
CA GLY A 85 -30.18 -12.69 56.09
C GLY A 85 -29.90 -14.10 56.65
N THR A 86 -28.64 -14.51 56.79
CA THR A 86 -28.26 -15.87 57.23
C THR A 86 -27.82 -15.98 58.70
N GLY A 87 -27.95 -14.92 59.50
CA GLY A 87 -27.68 -14.92 60.95
C GLY A 87 -28.91 -14.50 61.75
N LEU A 88 -29.15 -15.19 62.89
CA LEU A 88 -30.18 -14.94 63.92
C LEU A 88 -31.29 -13.96 63.49
N SER A 89 -32.30 -14.52 62.80
CA SER A 89 -33.42 -13.83 62.15
C SER A 89 -34.47 -13.26 63.13
N VAL A 90 -34.02 -12.75 64.28
CA VAL A 90 -34.87 -12.11 65.29
C VAL A 90 -34.31 -10.70 65.52
N ASN A 91 -34.85 -9.78 64.71
CA ASN A 91 -35.16 -8.39 65.06
C ASN A 91 -34.13 -7.31 64.71
N SER A 92 -34.12 -6.93 63.42
CA SER A 92 -33.83 -5.55 62.97
C SER A 92 -34.89 -4.54 63.45
N LEU A 93 -35.35 -4.65 64.71
CA LEU A 93 -36.28 -3.71 65.31
C LEU A 93 -35.56 -2.38 65.49
N ASN A 94 -35.79 -1.43 64.59
CA ASN A 94 -35.37 -0.05 64.72
C ASN A 94 -36.61 0.77 65.06
N ILE A 95 -36.71 1.19 66.32
CA ILE A 95 -37.82 2.02 66.82
C ILE A 95 -37.58 3.52 66.61
N LEU A 96 -36.48 3.91 65.94
CA LEU A 96 -36.22 5.32 65.64
C LEU A 96 -37.22 5.84 64.60
N PRO A 97 -37.93 6.96 64.88
CA PRO A 97 -38.72 7.64 63.87
C PRO A 97 -37.86 7.96 62.64
N THR A 98 -38.44 7.85 61.45
CA THR A 98 -37.75 8.06 60.16
C THR A 98 -37.03 9.40 60.07
N VAL A 99 -37.51 10.44 60.76
CA VAL A 99 -36.90 11.78 60.82
C VAL A 99 -35.52 11.79 61.48
N TYR A 100 -35.22 10.82 62.36
CA TYR A 100 -33.94 10.71 63.06
C TYR A 100 -33.01 9.64 62.46
N GLN A 101 -33.39 9.03 61.32
CA GLN A 101 -32.53 8.07 60.64
C GLN A 101 -31.52 8.83 59.77
N PRO A 102 -30.21 8.53 59.86
CA PRO A 102 -29.21 9.17 59.02
C PRO A 102 -29.49 8.85 57.55
N GLU A 103 -29.45 9.89 56.71
CA GLU A 103 -29.69 9.75 55.27
C GLU A 103 -28.62 8.85 54.65
N PRO A 104 -29.00 7.79 53.91
CA PRO A 104 -28.04 6.88 53.31
C PRO A 104 -27.20 7.61 52.27
N ILE A 105 -25.87 7.47 52.34
CA ILE A 105 -24.96 8.06 51.37
C ILE A 105 -25.18 7.36 50.02
N SER A 106 -25.78 8.08 49.08
CA SER A 106 -25.99 7.60 47.72
C SER A 106 -24.67 7.60 46.94
N LEU A 107 -24.10 6.41 46.68
CA LEU A 107 -22.91 6.25 45.83
C LEU A 107 -23.11 6.82 44.43
N THR A 108 -24.32 6.76 43.89
CA THR A 108 -24.65 7.38 42.60
C THR A 108 -24.48 8.89 42.64
N ARG A 109 -24.83 9.55 43.76
CA ARG A 109 -24.61 11.00 43.93
C ARG A 109 -23.13 11.38 44.01
N VAL A 110 -22.29 10.50 44.58
CA VAL A 110 -20.84 10.73 44.71
C VAL A 110 -20.09 10.47 43.39
N LEU A 111 -20.50 9.44 42.63
CA LEU A 111 -19.81 9.02 41.41
C LEU A 111 -20.34 9.67 40.12
N ALA A 112 -21.53 10.28 40.14
CA ALA A 112 -22.12 10.89 38.95
C ALA A 112 -21.24 11.96 38.33
N VAL A 113 -20.65 12.86 39.14
CA VAL A 113 -19.83 13.96 38.63
C VAL A 113 -18.50 13.48 38.06
N PRO A 114 -17.67 12.67 38.78
CA PRO A 114 -16.46 12.10 38.19
C PRO A 114 -16.74 11.24 36.95
N GLY A 115 -17.81 10.45 36.99
CA GLY A 115 -18.22 9.61 35.86
C GLY A 115 -18.58 10.41 34.62
N ALA A 116 -19.32 11.51 34.78
CA ALA A 116 -19.66 12.41 33.68
C ALA A 116 -18.41 13.07 33.07
N VAL A 117 -17.47 13.52 33.91
CA VAL A 117 -16.21 14.13 33.43
C VAL A 117 -15.38 13.14 32.62
N ILE A 118 -15.25 11.90 33.09
CA ILE A 118 -14.55 10.84 32.35
C ILE A 118 -15.23 10.59 31.02
N ALA A 119 -16.56 10.42 31.01
CA ALA A 119 -17.33 10.16 29.79
C ALA A 119 -17.18 11.28 28.75
N VAL A 120 -17.29 12.55 29.18
CA VAL A 120 -17.11 13.71 28.28
C VAL A 120 -15.68 13.78 27.74
N SER A 121 -14.68 13.51 28.59
CA SER A 121 -13.26 13.50 28.18
C SER A 121 -12.99 12.40 27.15
N LEU A 122 -13.57 11.21 27.34
CA LEU A 122 -13.46 10.08 26.43
C LEU A 122 -14.13 10.37 25.08
N LEU A 123 -15.32 10.99 25.11
CA LEU A 123 -16.02 11.41 23.89
C LEU A 123 -15.22 12.46 23.10
N LEU A 124 -14.67 13.46 23.78
CA LEU A 124 -13.79 14.46 23.15
C LEU A 124 -12.54 13.82 22.55
N PHE A 125 -11.90 12.89 23.27
CA PHE A 125 -10.73 12.16 22.77
C PHE A 125 -11.05 11.36 21.50
N LEU A 126 -12.17 10.62 21.50
CA LEU A 126 -12.63 9.85 20.34
C LEU A 126 -12.96 10.77 19.14
N ALA A 127 -13.56 11.93 19.39
CA ALA A 127 -13.86 12.92 18.35
C ALA A 127 -12.60 13.57 17.76
N LEU A 128 -11.55 13.77 18.56
CA LEU A 128 -10.27 14.29 18.07
C LEU A 128 -9.52 13.24 17.22
N MET A 129 -9.51 11.97 17.66
CA MET A 129 -8.89 10.85 16.91
C MET A 129 -9.52 10.59 15.54
N THR A 130 -10.83 10.76 15.43
CA THR A 130 -11.55 10.58 14.15
C THR A 130 -11.22 11.68 13.14
N GLN A 131 -10.98 12.91 13.59
CA GLN A 131 -10.59 14.03 12.72
C GLN A 131 -9.16 13.87 12.19
N SER A 132 -8.20 13.47 13.03
CA SER A 132 -6.80 13.27 12.59
C SER A 132 -6.68 12.11 11.60
N THR A 133 -7.38 11.00 11.85
CA THR A 133 -7.35 9.83 10.95
C THR A 133 -7.96 10.11 9.58
N SER A 134 -8.99 10.96 9.50
CA SER A 134 -9.65 11.30 8.23
C SER A 134 -8.76 12.17 7.32
N ALA A 135 -7.94 13.04 7.92
CA ALA A 135 -6.97 13.85 7.19
C ALA A 135 -5.86 12.97 6.58
N ASP A 136 -5.32 12.02 7.35
CA ASP A 136 -4.28 11.09 6.88
C ASP A 136 -4.77 10.18 5.75
N ILE A 137 -6.03 9.71 5.81
CA ILE A 137 -6.63 8.90 4.75
C ILE A 137 -6.75 9.71 3.45
N THR A 138 -7.21 10.97 3.54
CA THR A 138 -7.35 11.85 2.37
C THR A 138 -5.98 12.16 1.76
N GLU A 139 -4.99 12.46 2.59
CA GLU A 139 -3.61 12.70 2.14
C GLU A 139 -3.02 11.47 1.45
N THR A 140 -3.19 10.28 2.04
CA THR A 140 -2.68 9.03 1.47
C THR A 140 -3.35 8.74 0.12
N GLN A 141 -4.65 9.02 0.00
CA GLN A 141 -5.42 8.82 -1.23
C GLN A 141 -5.02 9.81 -2.32
N ASP A 142 -4.78 11.07 -1.97
CA ASP A 142 -4.26 12.10 -2.87
C ASP A 142 -2.83 11.79 -3.34
N GLN A 143 -1.96 11.32 -2.45
CA GLN A 143 -0.62 10.86 -2.82
C GLN A 143 -0.68 9.67 -3.78
N LEU A 144 -1.57 8.71 -3.54
CA LEU A 144 -1.75 7.54 -4.41
C LEU A 144 -2.30 7.93 -5.78
N ASN A 145 -3.28 8.84 -5.83
CA ASN A 145 -3.82 9.39 -7.08
C ASN A 145 -2.77 10.15 -7.86
N THR A 146 -2.01 11.03 -7.19
CA THR A 146 -0.91 11.79 -7.80
C THR A 146 0.17 10.85 -8.35
N THR A 147 0.53 9.81 -7.59
CA THR A 147 1.51 8.81 -8.02
C THR A 147 1.01 8.01 -9.20
N ASN A 148 -0.24 7.57 -9.20
CA ASN A 148 -0.86 6.86 -10.33
C ASN A 148 -0.92 7.75 -11.59
N GLN A 149 -1.30 9.02 -11.46
CA GLN A 149 -1.29 9.97 -12.56
C GLN A 149 0.12 10.17 -13.13
N LEU A 150 1.12 10.36 -12.26
CA LEU A 150 2.52 10.49 -12.67
C LEU A 150 3.02 9.23 -13.40
N LEU A 151 2.65 8.05 -12.90
CA LEU A 151 3.02 6.76 -13.48
C LEU A 151 2.37 6.57 -14.86
N GLN A 152 1.09 6.90 -15.02
CA GLN A 152 0.40 6.90 -16.32
C GLN A 152 1.03 7.90 -17.29
N GLN A 153 1.37 9.11 -16.82
CA GLN A 153 2.04 10.12 -17.64
C GLN A 153 3.42 9.64 -18.12
N LYS A 154 4.21 9.02 -17.23
CA LYS A 154 5.52 8.45 -17.57
C LYS A 154 5.41 7.30 -18.56
N MET A 155 4.39 6.45 -18.44
CA MET A 155 4.13 5.37 -19.41
C MET A 155 3.76 5.93 -20.79
N ALA A 156 2.85 6.90 -20.85
CA ALA A 156 2.49 7.56 -22.11
C ALA A 156 3.69 8.26 -22.75
N GLN A 157 4.52 8.94 -21.95
CA GLN A 157 5.75 9.58 -22.43
C GLN A 157 6.75 8.54 -22.95
N ARG A 158 6.91 7.40 -22.26
CA ARG A 158 7.77 6.28 -22.73
C ARG A 158 7.27 5.70 -24.05
N GLN A 159 5.96 5.55 -24.21
CA GLN A 159 5.38 5.06 -25.46
C GLN A 159 5.67 6.03 -26.62
N GLN A 160 5.50 7.34 -26.40
CA GLN A 160 5.86 8.35 -27.40
C GLN A 160 7.33 8.27 -27.83
N TYR A 161 8.26 8.02 -26.90
CA TYR A 161 9.67 7.81 -27.26
C TYR A 161 9.89 6.54 -28.08
N ILE A 162 9.20 5.44 -27.77
CA ILE A 162 9.29 4.20 -28.55
C ILE A 162 8.79 4.43 -29.98
N ASP A 163 7.65 5.10 -30.14
CA ASP A 163 7.07 5.39 -31.44
C ASP A 163 7.98 6.32 -32.27
N ALA A 164 8.54 7.35 -31.63
CA ALA A 164 9.49 8.26 -32.26
C ALA A 164 10.80 7.56 -32.68
N MET A 165 11.30 6.62 -31.87
CA MET A 165 12.47 5.81 -32.23
C MET A 165 12.19 4.91 -33.44
N ALA A 166 11.01 4.28 -33.50
CA ALA A 166 10.62 3.47 -34.65
C ALA A 166 10.51 4.31 -35.94
N GLU A 167 9.91 5.49 -35.87
CA GLU A 167 9.83 6.42 -36.99
C GLU A 167 11.22 6.88 -37.46
N LEU A 168 12.10 7.22 -36.52
CA LEU A 168 13.46 7.64 -36.84
C LEU A 168 14.25 6.51 -37.50
N GLN A 169 14.11 5.28 -37.02
CA GLN A 169 14.76 4.11 -37.60
C GLN A 169 14.30 3.86 -39.05
N LEU A 170 13.01 4.04 -39.32
CA LEU A 170 12.46 3.96 -40.68
C LEU A 170 13.03 5.04 -41.59
N LYS A 171 13.16 6.29 -41.10
CA LYS A 171 13.79 7.39 -41.83
C LYS A 171 15.25 7.11 -42.15
N VAL A 172 16.00 6.53 -41.20
CA VAL A 172 17.42 6.13 -41.42
C VAL A 172 17.51 5.09 -42.52
N THR A 173 16.74 4.00 -42.47
CA THR A 173 16.78 2.95 -43.51
C THR A 173 16.38 3.49 -44.88
N SER A 174 15.38 4.38 -44.94
CA SER A 174 14.98 5.04 -46.19
C SER A 174 16.10 5.92 -46.76
N ALA A 175 16.77 6.71 -45.91
CA ALA A 175 17.90 7.55 -46.31
C ALA A 175 19.09 6.72 -46.77
N GLU A 176 19.42 5.62 -46.08
CA GLU A 176 20.49 4.68 -46.47
C GLU A 176 20.20 4.05 -47.85
N THR A 177 18.96 3.62 -48.08
CA THR A 177 18.53 3.07 -49.37
C THR A 177 18.66 4.11 -50.49
N SER A 178 18.22 5.33 -50.23
CA SER A 178 18.35 6.43 -51.20
C SER A 178 19.82 6.76 -51.47
N GLY A 179 20.66 6.77 -50.43
CA GLY A 179 22.11 6.98 -50.55
C GLY A 179 22.77 5.89 -51.39
N GLY A 180 22.42 4.62 -51.16
CA GLY A 180 22.89 3.48 -51.96
C GLY A 180 22.49 3.58 -53.44
N ASN A 181 21.23 3.96 -53.71
CA ASN A 181 20.76 4.16 -55.08
C ASN A 181 21.50 5.32 -55.78
N PHE A 182 21.76 6.41 -55.06
CA PHE A 182 22.52 7.54 -55.61
C PHE A 182 23.97 7.15 -55.90
N ALA A 183 24.63 6.44 -54.98
CA ALA A 183 25.99 5.94 -55.20
C ALA A 183 26.07 5.00 -56.43
N ALA A 184 25.09 4.11 -56.60
CA ALA A 184 25.00 3.25 -57.77
C ALA A 184 24.76 4.06 -59.06
N ALA A 185 23.91 5.10 -59.01
CA ALA A 185 23.68 5.97 -60.17
C ALA A 185 24.94 6.75 -60.57
N VAL A 186 25.70 7.28 -59.60
CA VAL A 186 26.96 7.98 -59.83
C VAL A 186 28.00 7.04 -60.46
N SER A 187 28.20 5.85 -59.89
CA SER A 187 29.14 4.86 -60.43
C SER A 187 28.78 4.44 -61.87
N ASN A 188 27.49 4.22 -62.16
CA ASN A 188 27.03 3.94 -63.52
C ASN A 188 27.27 5.11 -64.48
N LEU A 189 27.12 6.35 -64.01
CA LEU A 189 27.40 7.54 -64.82
C LEU A 189 28.90 7.67 -65.11
N GLU A 190 29.76 7.43 -64.12
CA GLU A 190 31.22 7.44 -64.30
C GLU A 190 31.66 6.41 -65.34
N VAL A 191 31.23 5.15 -65.21
CA VAL A 191 31.53 4.09 -66.18
C VAL A 191 31.02 4.44 -67.58
N ARG A 192 29.81 5.00 -67.69
CA ARG A 192 29.26 5.44 -68.98
C ARG A 192 30.06 6.60 -69.55
N SER A 193 30.43 7.58 -68.74
CA SER A 193 31.21 8.74 -69.17
C SER A 193 32.58 8.32 -69.66
N GLU A 194 33.25 7.39 -68.97
CA GLU A 194 34.55 6.86 -69.39
C GLU A 194 34.44 6.10 -70.73
N LYS A 195 33.41 5.27 -70.89
CA LYS A 195 33.15 4.57 -72.16
C LYS A 195 32.94 5.56 -73.31
N VAL A 196 32.05 6.54 -73.13
CA VAL A 196 31.73 7.56 -74.13
C VAL A 196 32.96 8.40 -74.47
N ASN A 197 33.69 8.90 -73.47
CA ASN A 197 34.88 9.72 -73.67
C ASN A 197 35.96 8.94 -74.40
N GLY A 198 36.24 7.69 -74.01
CA GLY A 198 37.25 6.88 -74.69
C GLY A 198 36.85 6.51 -76.13
N ASN A 199 35.56 6.28 -76.39
CA ASN A 199 35.08 6.05 -77.77
C ASN A 199 35.27 7.31 -78.63
N LEU A 200 34.96 8.48 -78.07
CA LEU A 200 35.12 9.77 -78.74
C LEU A 200 36.61 10.10 -78.97
N GLU A 201 37.45 9.85 -77.98
CA GLU A 201 38.90 10.05 -78.05
C GLU A 201 39.52 9.25 -79.20
N VAL A 202 39.26 7.94 -79.28
CA VAL A 202 39.74 7.10 -80.39
C VAL A 202 39.18 7.59 -81.72
N THR A 203 37.87 7.91 -81.78
CA THR A 203 37.22 8.39 -83.01
C THR A 203 37.89 9.63 -83.59
N VAL A 204 38.29 10.56 -82.72
CA VAL A 204 38.91 11.84 -83.11
C VAL A 204 40.41 11.67 -83.36
N ASN A 205 41.13 10.93 -82.52
CA ASN A 205 42.58 10.77 -82.63
C ASN A 205 43.00 9.88 -83.82
N SER A 206 42.11 9.01 -84.30
CA SER A 206 42.35 8.21 -85.51
C SER A 206 42.15 8.98 -86.81
N LEU A 207 41.71 10.25 -86.78
CA LEU A 207 41.45 11.04 -88.00
C LEU A 207 42.75 11.41 -88.74
N PRO A 208 42.85 11.12 -90.05
CA PRO A 208 43.86 11.73 -90.90
C PRO A 208 43.66 13.25 -90.99
N GLU A 209 44.73 14.02 -91.17
CA GLU A 209 44.68 15.50 -91.32
C GLU A 209 43.75 15.97 -92.44
N THR A 210 43.51 15.10 -93.43
CA THR A 210 42.69 15.35 -94.62
C THR A 210 41.21 15.10 -94.40
N VAL A 211 40.80 14.35 -93.36
CA VAL A 211 39.41 13.95 -93.11
C VAL A 211 38.77 14.86 -92.07
N SER A 212 37.52 15.27 -92.32
CA SER A 212 36.74 16.11 -91.40
C SER A 212 35.48 15.40 -90.92
N LEU A 213 35.18 15.51 -89.62
CA LEU A 213 33.92 15.02 -89.05
C LEU A 213 32.88 16.14 -88.99
N THR A 214 31.67 15.84 -89.41
CA THR A 214 30.53 16.77 -89.40
C THR A 214 29.53 16.44 -88.30
N SER A 215 29.47 15.19 -87.86
CA SER A 215 28.56 14.77 -86.79
C SER A 215 29.08 13.51 -86.11
N ILE A 216 29.00 13.48 -84.78
CA ILE A 216 29.19 12.29 -83.97
C ILE A 216 27.96 12.18 -83.06
N SER A 217 27.30 11.02 -83.07
CA SER A 217 26.16 10.75 -82.19
C SER A 217 26.29 9.38 -81.54
N HIS A 218 26.24 9.35 -80.21
CA HIS A 218 26.39 8.14 -79.43
C HIS A 218 25.01 7.64 -78.95
N THR A 219 24.74 6.36 -79.14
CA THR A 219 23.58 5.64 -78.59
C THR A 219 24.04 4.59 -77.60
N SER A 220 23.16 3.82 -76.97
CA SER A 220 23.58 2.83 -75.97
C SER A 220 24.57 1.78 -76.52
N ASN A 221 24.49 1.45 -77.82
CA ASN A 221 25.22 0.32 -78.41
C ASN A 221 26.00 0.68 -79.68
N ALA A 222 25.91 1.92 -80.15
CA ALA A 222 26.56 2.33 -81.39
C ALA A 222 26.96 3.81 -81.37
N LEU A 223 28.11 4.09 -81.99
CA LEU A 223 28.56 5.43 -82.33
C LEU A 223 28.34 5.65 -83.82
N THR A 224 27.55 6.64 -84.20
CA THR A 224 27.36 7.03 -85.61
C THR A 224 28.21 8.25 -85.90
N ILE A 225 29.03 8.15 -86.94
CA ILE A 225 29.96 9.18 -87.38
C ILE A 225 29.60 9.58 -88.80
N LYS A 226 29.58 10.88 -89.07
CA LYS A 226 29.47 11.44 -90.41
C LYS A 226 30.62 12.39 -90.64
N GLY A 227 31.10 12.42 -91.88
CA GLY A 227 32.24 13.25 -92.24
C GLY A 227 32.43 13.36 -93.73
N GLN A 228 33.52 14.03 -94.10
CA GLN A 228 33.94 14.24 -95.47
C GLN A 228 35.44 13.93 -95.59
N ALA A 229 35.82 13.21 -96.65
CA ALA A 229 37.19 12.90 -97.01
C ALA A 229 37.52 13.40 -98.45
N PRO A 230 38.75 13.79 -98.77
CA PRO A 230 39.12 14.26 -100.13
C PRO A 230 39.23 13.11 -101.13
N SER A 231 39.47 11.89 -100.66
CA SER A 231 39.60 10.70 -101.50
C SER A 231 39.11 9.44 -100.77
N GLU A 232 38.88 8.37 -101.54
CA GLU A 232 38.53 7.05 -100.98
C GLU A 232 39.70 6.49 -100.16
N GLU A 233 40.93 6.79 -100.55
CA GLU A 233 42.13 6.38 -99.84
C GLU A 233 42.20 6.99 -98.43
N ASP A 234 41.93 8.29 -98.30
CA ASP A 234 41.87 8.98 -97.00
C ASP A 234 40.78 8.40 -96.09
N PHE A 235 39.60 8.13 -96.65
CA PHE A 235 38.49 7.52 -95.92
C PHE A 235 38.82 6.09 -95.46
N LEU A 236 39.38 5.26 -96.34
CA LEU A 236 39.79 3.90 -95.98
C LEU A 236 40.95 3.89 -94.97
N SER A 237 41.86 4.87 -95.05
CA SER A 237 42.92 5.03 -94.04
C SER A 237 42.32 5.30 -92.66
N TYR A 238 41.31 6.18 -92.58
CA TYR A 238 40.60 6.43 -91.33
C TYR A 238 39.92 5.17 -90.78
N LEU A 239 39.26 4.38 -91.63
CA LEU A 239 38.64 3.11 -91.20
C LEU A 239 39.66 2.10 -90.67
N ARG A 240 40.85 2.02 -91.27
CA ARG A 240 41.93 1.13 -90.80
C ARG A 240 42.44 1.54 -89.42
N GLU A 241 42.60 2.84 -89.15
CA GLU A 241 42.99 3.34 -87.83
C GLU A 241 41.92 3.04 -86.76
N LEU A 242 40.64 3.18 -87.11
CA LEU A 242 39.55 2.80 -86.22
C LEU A 242 39.51 1.28 -85.95
N GLU A 243 39.78 0.46 -86.97
CA GLU A 243 39.86 -1.00 -86.83
C GLU A 243 41.07 -1.43 -85.98
N ALA A 244 42.24 -0.83 -86.23
CA ALA A 244 43.48 -1.10 -85.51
C ALA A 244 43.40 -0.69 -84.02
N SER A 245 42.48 0.21 -83.66
CA SER A 245 42.25 0.59 -82.27
C SER A 245 41.67 -0.52 -81.40
N GLU A 246 41.08 -1.56 -82.02
CA GLU A 246 40.34 -2.66 -81.36
C GLU A 246 39.20 -2.20 -80.42
N ARG A 247 38.88 -0.90 -80.42
CA ARG A 247 37.89 -0.29 -79.51
C ARG A 247 36.45 -0.61 -79.91
N PHE A 248 36.23 -0.87 -81.19
CA PHE A 248 34.91 -1.06 -81.78
C PHE A 248 34.74 -2.52 -82.22
N SER A 249 33.60 -3.11 -81.87
CA SER A 249 33.30 -4.51 -82.21
C SER A 249 32.92 -4.72 -83.67
N SER A 250 32.51 -3.64 -84.34
CA SER A 250 32.15 -3.65 -85.75
C SER A 250 32.22 -2.25 -86.35
N ILE A 251 32.45 -2.18 -87.66
CA ILE A 251 32.46 -0.95 -88.44
C ILE A 251 31.58 -1.18 -89.66
N THR A 252 30.49 -0.42 -89.77
CA THR A 252 29.51 -0.57 -90.86
C THR A 252 29.36 0.75 -91.61
N ILE A 253 29.73 0.74 -92.89
CA ILE A 253 29.51 1.89 -93.78
C ILE A 253 28.02 1.91 -94.16
N THR A 254 27.33 3.00 -93.82
CA THR A 254 25.89 3.15 -94.07
C THR A 254 25.59 4.07 -95.24
N ASN A 255 26.48 5.00 -95.54
CA ASN A 255 26.35 5.88 -96.69
C ASN A 255 27.74 6.28 -97.18
N LEU A 256 27.90 6.34 -98.49
CA LEU A 256 29.10 6.82 -99.17
C LEU A 256 28.67 7.56 -100.44
N ARG A 257 28.99 8.84 -100.55
CA ARG A 257 28.55 9.67 -101.68
C ARG A 257 29.67 10.60 -102.15
N ILE A 258 29.96 10.55 -103.44
CA ILE A 258 30.85 11.50 -104.09
C ILE A 258 30.08 12.81 -104.35
N THR A 259 30.70 13.92 -103.96
CA THR A 259 30.16 15.28 -104.13
C THR A 259 30.59 15.87 -105.48
N ALA A 260 29.99 16.99 -105.88
CA ALA A 260 30.35 17.67 -107.14
C ALA A 260 31.77 18.26 -107.16
N GLN A 261 32.49 18.21 -106.03
CA GLN A 261 33.85 18.71 -105.82
C GLN A 261 34.85 17.55 -105.66
N ASP A 262 34.46 16.33 -106.05
CA ASP A 262 35.21 15.08 -105.89
C ASP A 262 35.53 14.64 -104.44
N ASN A 263 35.02 15.35 -103.43
CA ASN A 263 35.07 14.90 -102.03
C ASN A 263 34.05 13.78 -101.77
N ILE A 264 34.31 12.94 -100.77
CA ILE A 264 33.46 11.83 -100.33
C ILE A 264 32.78 12.17 -99.02
N ASP A 265 31.45 12.27 -99.03
CA ASP A 265 30.65 12.29 -97.81
C ASP A 265 30.39 10.86 -97.35
N PHE A 266 30.67 10.58 -96.07
CA PHE A 266 30.50 9.25 -95.49
C PHE A 266 29.61 9.26 -94.24
N SER A 267 28.99 8.12 -93.96
CA SER A 267 28.31 7.82 -92.71
C SER A 267 28.67 6.41 -92.28
N VAL A 268 29.19 6.26 -91.07
CA VAL A 268 29.67 4.99 -90.52
C VAL A 268 29.03 4.76 -89.16
N ILE A 269 28.66 3.52 -88.88
CA ILE A 269 28.21 3.07 -87.57
C ILE A 269 29.29 2.18 -86.98
N LEU A 270 29.80 2.56 -85.80
CA LEU A 270 30.72 1.77 -85.01
C LEU A 270 29.95 1.05 -83.90
N GLY A 271 30.07 -0.27 -83.84
CA GLY A 271 29.56 -1.07 -82.73
C GLY A 271 30.42 -0.86 -81.49
N VAL A 272 29.83 -0.44 -80.39
CA VAL A 272 30.51 -0.32 -79.10
C VAL A 272 30.06 -1.49 -78.23
N GLY A 273 31.01 -2.40 -77.94
CA GLY A 273 30.76 -3.59 -77.13
C GLY A 273 30.22 -3.24 -75.74
N GLY A 274 29.31 -4.06 -75.23
CA GLY A 274 28.68 -3.90 -73.92
C GLY A 274 29.68 -3.95 -72.77
#